data_AF-A0A084G7I3-F1
#
_entry.id   AF-A0A084G7I3-F1
#
_cell.length_a   1.000
_cell.length_b   1.000
_cell.length_c   1.000
_cell.angle_alpha   90.00
_cell.angle_beta   90.00
_cell.angle_gamma   90.00
#
_symmetry.space_group_name_H-M   'P 1'
#
loop_
_entity.id
_entity.type
_entity.pdbx_description
1 polymer ?
#
loop_
_entity_poly.entity_id
_entity_poly.type
_entity_poly.pdbx_seq_one_letter_code
_entity_poly.pdbx_strand_id
1 'polypeptide(L)'
;MEQLTLYLGHFLFHESFPDSEVNTPPSVGDWLNFFQIWVLLFGSTTTFAVAIWHPPSRAIEKSIVILAYIACAYGSFLPIIPYFWKPKSGTGQLGPDMFLAAHAHCVNWFVTAGIFPLSLLFEWFALRGHPVPGGLSIKGLAIQAVVFILMGISWTWRMTINDVTWVEWYEFVGYPAVDNFLFGVVQALLLAYVTWWRAPNAEGAAQEHGAPGETSPLLPN
;
A
#
# COMPACT_ATOMS: atom_id res chain seq x y z
N MET A 1 4.00 -4.98 6.97
CA MET A 1 4.56 -5.87 8.01
C MET A 1 6.05 -5.68 8.14
N GLU A 2 6.82 -5.80 7.07
CA GLU A 2 8.28 -5.57 7.10
C GLU A 2 8.70 -4.19 7.59
N GLN A 3 8.09 -3.12 7.04
CA GLN A 3 8.31 -1.75 7.50
C GLN A 3 8.01 -1.58 8.99
N LEU A 4 6.98 -2.25 9.50
CA LEU A 4 6.70 -2.29 10.95
C LEU A 4 7.84 -2.96 11.71
N THR A 5 8.39 -4.04 11.18
CA THR A 5 9.47 -4.77 11.81
C THR A 5 10.79 -4.00 11.80
N LEU A 6 11.09 -3.27 10.73
CA LEU A 6 12.24 -2.36 10.65
C LEU A 6 12.08 -1.18 11.58
N TYR A 7 10.91 -0.53 11.57
CA TYR A 7 10.64 0.59 12.46
C TYR A 7 10.62 0.16 13.93
N LEU A 8 10.00 -0.98 14.29
CA LEU A 8 10.05 -1.52 15.65
C LEU A 8 11.47 -1.93 16.05
N GLY A 9 12.21 -2.59 15.16
CA GLY A 9 13.59 -2.96 15.42
C GLY A 9 14.46 -1.74 15.70
N HIS A 10 14.31 -0.69 14.92
CA HIS A 10 15.08 0.55 15.04
C HIS A 10 14.66 1.38 16.25
N PHE A 11 13.35 1.57 16.46
CA PHE A 11 12.80 2.35 17.58
C PHE A 11 12.98 1.67 18.94
N LEU A 12 13.05 0.32 18.99
CA LEU A 12 13.28 -0.44 20.22
C LEU A 12 14.77 -0.78 20.48
N PHE A 13 15.60 -0.90 19.44
CA PHE A 13 17.00 -1.34 19.55
C PHE A 13 18.04 -0.28 19.11
N HIS A 14 17.66 1.00 19.20
CA HIS A 14 18.31 2.32 18.97
C HIS A 14 19.84 2.45 18.79
N GLU A 15 20.66 1.49 19.23
CA GLU A 15 22.12 1.62 19.22
C GLU A 15 22.82 0.97 18.00
N SER A 16 22.09 0.31 17.11
CA SER A 16 22.69 -0.60 16.11
C SER A 16 22.65 -0.09 14.67
N PHE A 17 22.00 1.05 14.40
CA PHE A 17 21.77 1.54 13.05
C PHE A 17 22.24 3.00 12.93
N PRO A 18 22.78 3.40 11.77
CA PRO A 18 23.17 4.79 11.54
C PRO A 18 21.97 5.73 11.72
N ASP A 19 22.22 6.96 12.21
CA ASP A 19 21.25 8.03 12.52
C ASP A 19 20.38 8.51 11.34
N SER A 20 20.30 7.76 10.23
CA SER A 20 19.72 8.19 8.97
C SER A 20 18.19 8.10 8.89
N GLU A 21 17.52 7.42 9.83
CA GLU A 21 16.08 7.11 9.69
C GLU A 21 15.18 7.60 10.84
N VAL A 22 15.67 7.75 12.07
CA VAL A 22 14.90 8.29 13.20
C VAL A 22 15.73 9.34 13.91
N ASN A 23 15.16 10.53 14.07
CA ASN A 23 15.87 11.63 14.71
C ASN A 23 15.98 11.38 16.23
N THR A 24 17.07 11.84 16.84
CA THR A 24 17.21 11.89 18.30
C THR A 24 17.34 13.36 18.72
N PRO A 25 16.31 13.98 19.33
CA PRO A 25 15.01 13.39 19.73
C PRO A 25 14.05 13.12 18.55
N PRO A 26 13.05 12.22 18.71
CA PRO A 26 12.10 11.90 17.65
C PRO A 26 11.41 13.14 17.07
N SER A 27 11.50 13.29 15.76
CA SER A 27 10.89 14.38 15.01
C SER A 27 9.39 14.14 14.80
N VAL A 28 8.67 15.18 14.33
CA VAL A 28 7.27 15.03 13.88
C VAL A 28 7.15 14.02 12.73
N GLY A 29 8.16 13.95 11.85
CA GLY A 29 8.20 12.99 10.75
C GLY A 29 8.21 11.55 11.24
N ASP A 30 8.97 11.28 12.30
CA ASP A 30 9.11 9.95 12.89
C ASP A 30 7.78 9.46 13.49
N TRP A 31 7.05 10.35 14.17
CA TRP A 31 5.72 10.05 14.67
C TRP A 31 4.72 9.79 13.54
N LEU A 32 4.75 10.59 12.48
CA LEU A 32 3.85 10.39 11.33
C LEU A 32 4.12 9.06 10.63
N ASN A 33 5.39 8.67 10.48
CA ASN A 33 5.77 7.37 9.92
C ASN A 33 5.29 6.22 10.81
N PHE A 34 5.45 6.35 12.13
CA PHE A 34 4.93 5.38 13.09
C PHE A 34 3.40 5.20 12.97
N PHE A 35 2.64 6.30 12.96
CA PHE A 35 1.19 6.24 12.79
C PHE A 35 0.78 5.63 11.45
N GLN A 36 1.48 5.98 10.36
CA GLN A 36 1.23 5.45 9.03
C GLN A 36 1.42 3.93 8.99
N ILE A 37 2.46 3.41 9.64
CA ILE A 37 2.71 1.97 9.76
C ILE A 37 1.56 1.29 10.52
N TRP A 38 1.08 1.87 11.61
CA TRP A 38 -0.05 1.33 12.36
C TRP A 38 -1.34 1.31 11.54
N VAL A 39 -1.64 2.40 10.84
CA VAL A 39 -2.81 2.47 9.95
C VAL A 39 -2.72 1.40 8.86
N LEU A 40 -1.55 1.23 8.25
CA LEU A 40 -1.32 0.19 7.24
C LEU A 40 -1.50 -1.22 7.83
N LEU A 41 -0.98 -1.46 9.04
CA LEU A 41 -1.09 -2.75 9.73
C LEU A 41 -2.55 -3.09 10.04
N PHE A 42 -3.28 -2.18 10.69
CA PHE A 42 -4.66 -2.40 11.07
C PHE A 42 -5.56 -2.48 9.83
N GLY A 43 -5.35 -1.61 8.85
CA GLY A 43 -6.11 -1.60 7.60
C GLY A 43 -5.93 -2.90 6.82
N SER A 44 -4.69 -3.35 6.63
CA SER A 44 -4.40 -4.61 5.94
C SER A 44 -4.94 -5.83 6.68
N THR A 45 -4.79 -5.88 8.01
CA THR A 45 -5.31 -6.97 8.85
C THR A 45 -6.84 -7.02 8.82
N THR A 46 -7.50 -5.85 8.91
CA THR A 46 -8.96 -5.76 8.82
C THR A 46 -9.46 -6.21 7.46
N THR A 47 -8.81 -5.74 6.38
CA THR A 47 -9.16 -6.14 5.00
C THR A 47 -9.00 -7.65 4.81
N PHE A 48 -7.92 -8.21 5.35
CA PHE A 48 -7.67 -9.65 5.33
C PHE A 48 -8.72 -10.43 6.14
N ALA A 49 -9.07 -9.97 7.35
CA ALA A 49 -10.11 -10.58 8.16
C ALA A 49 -11.47 -10.56 7.46
N VAL A 50 -11.83 -9.43 6.84
CA VAL A 50 -13.06 -9.29 6.04
C VAL A 50 -13.04 -10.24 4.83
N ALA A 51 -11.91 -10.36 4.13
CA ALA A 51 -11.75 -11.30 3.02
C ALA A 51 -11.89 -12.76 3.46
N ILE A 52 -11.41 -13.11 4.66
CA ILE A 52 -11.63 -14.43 5.27
C ILE A 52 -13.09 -14.61 5.70
N TRP A 53 -13.73 -13.58 6.22
CA TRP A 53 -15.09 -13.68 6.76
C TRP A 53 -16.14 -13.86 5.66
N HIS A 54 -15.97 -13.20 4.51
CA HIS A 54 -16.94 -13.32 3.42
C HIS A 54 -16.91 -14.72 2.78
N PRO A 55 -18.07 -15.39 2.62
CA PRO A 55 -18.13 -16.71 2.01
C PRO A 55 -17.60 -16.65 0.57
N PRO A 56 -16.63 -17.51 0.19
CA PRO A 56 -16.06 -17.47 -1.14
C PRO A 56 -17.07 -17.96 -2.18
N SER A 57 -17.14 -17.27 -3.32
CA SER A 57 -17.70 -17.86 -4.54
C SER A 57 -16.80 -18.99 -5.09
N ARG A 58 -15.50 -18.98 -4.75
CA ARG A 58 -14.48 -19.94 -5.20
C ARG A 58 -13.48 -20.27 -4.08
N ALA A 59 -13.70 -21.39 -3.39
CA ALA A 59 -12.98 -21.74 -2.16
C ALA A 59 -11.46 -21.94 -2.35
N ILE A 60 -11.04 -22.55 -3.45
CA ILE A 60 -9.61 -22.83 -3.72
C ILE A 60 -8.83 -21.54 -3.93
N GLU A 61 -9.35 -20.62 -4.74
CA GLU A 61 -8.70 -19.34 -5.02
C GLU A 61 -8.54 -18.51 -3.74
N LYS A 62 -9.58 -18.48 -2.90
CA LYS A 62 -9.50 -17.84 -1.58
C LYS A 62 -8.41 -18.46 -0.72
N SER A 63 -8.32 -19.78 -0.65
CA SER A 63 -7.25 -20.46 0.10
C SER A 63 -5.86 -20.13 -0.43
N ILE A 64 -5.67 -20.07 -1.74
CA ILE A 64 -4.40 -19.68 -2.36
C ILE A 64 -4.03 -18.24 -1.97
N VAL A 65 -4.97 -17.30 -2.07
CA VAL A 65 -4.73 -15.89 -1.70
C VAL A 65 -4.42 -15.76 -0.20
N ILE A 66 -5.13 -16.49 0.65
CA ILE A 66 -4.86 -16.52 2.10
C ILE A 66 -3.46 -17.05 2.40
N LEU A 67 -3.09 -18.19 1.79
CA LEU A 67 -1.78 -18.80 1.99
C LEU A 67 -0.66 -17.90 1.46
N ALA A 68 -0.85 -17.29 0.29
CA ALA A 68 0.10 -16.33 -0.27
C ALA A 68 0.26 -15.12 0.65
N TYR A 69 -0.84 -14.56 1.16
CA TYR A 69 -0.80 -13.45 2.11
C TYR A 69 -0.07 -13.82 3.40
N ILE A 70 -0.38 -14.97 4.02
CA ILE A 70 0.29 -15.45 5.23
C ILE A 70 1.78 -15.67 4.95
N ALA A 71 2.13 -16.32 3.84
CA ALA A 71 3.52 -16.57 3.46
C ALA A 71 4.30 -15.26 3.27
N CYS A 72 3.74 -14.26 2.59
CA CYS A 72 4.37 -12.95 2.42
C CYS A 72 4.44 -12.18 3.75
N ALA A 73 3.33 -12.10 4.49
CA ALA A 73 3.25 -11.31 5.72
C ALA A 73 4.16 -11.85 6.83
N TYR A 74 4.17 -13.17 7.05
CA TYR A 74 4.98 -13.82 8.07
C TYR A 74 6.39 -14.19 7.59
N GLY A 75 6.58 -14.42 6.29
CA GLY A 75 7.89 -14.59 5.68
C GLY A 75 8.80 -13.39 5.93
N SER A 76 8.26 -12.17 5.85
CA SER A 76 9.00 -10.94 6.20
C SER A 76 9.34 -10.79 7.69
N PHE A 77 8.76 -11.59 8.60
CA PHE A 77 9.13 -11.58 10.03
C PHE A 77 10.28 -12.52 10.37
N LEU A 78 10.42 -13.65 9.65
CA LEU A 78 11.43 -14.67 9.93
C LEU A 78 12.86 -14.12 10.08
N PRO A 79 13.33 -13.17 9.26
CA PRO A 79 14.68 -12.61 9.38
C PRO A 79 14.91 -11.78 10.64
N ILE A 80 13.85 -11.27 11.27
CA ILE A 80 13.95 -10.44 12.47
C ILE A 80 13.85 -11.24 13.77
N ILE A 81 13.25 -12.44 13.74
CA ILE A 81 13.15 -13.34 14.90
C ILE A 81 14.50 -13.46 15.66
N PRO A 82 15.67 -13.65 15.01
CA PRO A 82 16.95 -13.72 15.71
C PRO A 82 17.32 -12.49 16.56
N TYR A 83 16.81 -11.30 16.27
CA TYR A 83 17.07 -10.07 17.04
C TYR A 83 16.42 -10.08 18.43
N PHE A 84 15.32 -10.81 18.60
CA PHE A 84 14.69 -10.95 19.91
C PHE A 84 15.48 -11.88 20.85
N TRP A 85 16.40 -12.70 20.32
CA TRP A 85 17.12 -13.72 21.09
C TRP A 85 18.64 -13.52 21.17
N LYS A 86 19.28 -12.74 20.28
CA LYS A 86 20.74 -12.54 20.31
C LYS A 86 21.16 -11.36 21.21
N PRO A 87 22.10 -11.56 22.15
CA PRO A 87 22.78 -10.46 22.84
C PRO A 87 23.55 -9.59 21.83
N LYS A 88 23.68 -8.29 22.10
CA LYS A 88 24.34 -7.23 21.28
C LYS A 88 25.86 -7.44 21.02
N SER A 89 26.37 -8.65 20.88
CA SER A 89 27.81 -8.90 20.68
C SER A 89 28.20 -8.98 19.20
N GLY A 90 28.39 -7.81 18.59
CA GLY A 90 29.54 -7.44 17.75
C GLY A 90 29.97 -8.25 16.51
N THR A 91 29.24 -9.25 16.03
CA THR A 91 29.64 -9.99 14.80
C THR A 91 28.55 -9.91 13.72
N GLY A 92 28.99 -9.58 12.50
CA GLY A 92 28.19 -9.04 11.41
C GLY A 92 26.86 -9.73 11.12
N GLN A 93 25.85 -8.90 10.82
CA GLN A 93 24.46 -9.28 10.58
C GLN A 93 24.21 -9.68 9.12
N LEU A 94 25.14 -10.44 8.52
CA LEU A 94 25.14 -10.77 7.09
C LEU A 94 23.79 -11.32 6.59
N GLY A 95 23.11 -12.16 7.38
CA GLY A 95 21.82 -12.74 7.02
C GLY A 95 20.70 -11.70 6.86
N PRO A 96 20.36 -10.95 7.93
CA PRO A 96 19.42 -9.83 7.87
C PRO A 96 19.77 -8.77 6.82
N ASP A 97 21.05 -8.39 6.73
CA ASP A 97 21.50 -7.37 5.76
C ASP A 97 21.29 -7.84 4.32
N MET A 98 21.60 -9.11 4.03
CA MET A 98 21.33 -9.72 2.72
C MET A 98 19.84 -9.84 2.44
N PHE A 99 19.02 -10.19 3.44
CA PHE A 99 17.56 -10.23 3.27
C PHE A 99 17.02 -8.84 2.96
N LEU A 100 17.43 -7.82 3.72
CA LEU A 100 17.00 -6.44 3.52
C LEU A 100 17.39 -5.92 2.14
N ALA A 101 18.65 -6.14 1.75
CA ALA A 101 19.16 -5.74 0.45
C ALA A 101 18.43 -6.46 -0.69
N ALA A 102 18.24 -7.78 -0.59
CA ALA A 102 17.50 -8.54 -1.59
C ALA A 102 16.03 -8.10 -1.66
N HIS A 103 15.41 -7.79 -0.54
CA HIS A 103 14.03 -7.32 -0.50
C HIS A 103 13.89 -5.92 -1.12
N ALA A 104 14.78 -4.99 -0.73
CA ALA A 104 14.81 -3.63 -1.28
C ALA A 104 15.04 -3.65 -2.80
N HIS A 105 15.96 -4.49 -3.29
CA HIS A 105 16.24 -4.60 -4.72
C HIS A 105 15.17 -5.36 -5.51
N CYS A 106 14.60 -6.44 -4.96
CA CYS A 106 13.66 -7.26 -5.71
C CYS A 106 12.22 -6.77 -5.55
N VAL A 107 11.76 -6.56 -4.31
CA VAL A 107 10.34 -6.34 -4.03
C VAL A 107 9.92 -4.93 -4.35
N ASN A 108 10.69 -3.91 -3.94
CA ASN A 108 10.31 -2.52 -4.21
C ASN A 108 10.23 -2.27 -5.72
N TRP A 109 11.24 -2.68 -6.48
CA TRP A 109 11.21 -2.58 -7.94
C TRP A 109 10.10 -3.42 -8.57
N PHE A 110 9.85 -4.64 -8.08
CA PHE A 110 8.79 -5.49 -8.61
C PHE A 110 7.39 -4.93 -8.37
N VAL A 111 7.15 -4.34 -7.20
CA VAL A 111 5.88 -3.68 -6.88
C VAL A 111 5.66 -2.51 -7.83
N THR A 112 6.61 -1.59 -7.88
CA THR A 112 6.46 -0.30 -8.58
C THR A 112 6.51 -0.43 -10.10
N ALA A 113 7.44 -1.22 -10.65
CA ALA A 113 7.60 -1.38 -12.09
C ALA A 113 6.79 -2.57 -12.66
N GLY A 114 6.44 -3.54 -11.81
CA GLY A 114 5.72 -4.75 -12.24
C GLY A 114 4.25 -4.70 -11.86
N ILE A 115 3.93 -4.77 -10.57
CA ILE A 115 2.56 -4.93 -10.07
C ILE A 115 1.69 -3.73 -10.47
N PHE A 116 2.17 -2.50 -10.30
CA PHE A 116 1.38 -1.30 -10.60
C PHE A 116 0.99 -1.17 -12.09
N PRO A 117 1.91 -1.28 -13.06
CA PRO A 117 1.52 -1.25 -14.47
C PRO A 117 0.61 -2.42 -14.87
N LEU A 118 0.85 -3.61 -14.33
CA LEU A 118 0.01 -4.77 -14.60
C LEU A 118 -1.39 -4.60 -14.02
N SER A 119 -1.54 -4.10 -12.79
CA SER A 119 -2.85 -3.87 -12.18
C SER A 119 -3.66 -2.85 -12.98
N LEU A 120 -3.02 -1.76 -13.40
CA LEU A 120 -3.63 -0.76 -14.29
C LEU A 120 -4.08 -1.37 -15.61
N LEU A 121 -3.23 -2.18 -16.23
CA LEU A 121 -3.54 -2.83 -17.49
C LEU A 121 -4.75 -3.77 -17.37
N PHE A 122 -4.78 -4.59 -16.32
CA PHE A 122 -5.89 -5.51 -16.06
C PHE A 122 -7.18 -4.77 -15.70
N GLU A 123 -7.10 -3.72 -14.89
CA GLU A 123 -8.26 -2.90 -14.53
C GLU A 123 -8.82 -2.17 -15.75
N TRP A 124 -7.95 -1.61 -16.60
CA TRP A 124 -8.33 -1.02 -17.88
C TRP A 124 -9.06 -2.03 -18.78
N PHE A 125 -8.51 -3.23 -18.94
CA PHE A 125 -9.17 -4.27 -19.74
C PHE A 125 -10.50 -4.73 -19.14
N ALA A 126 -10.59 -4.84 -17.82
CA ALA A 126 -11.82 -5.23 -17.14
C ALA A 126 -12.92 -4.16 -17.26
N LEU A 127 -12.56 -2.88 -17.27
CA LEU A 127 -13.49 -1.77 -17.47
C LEU A 127 -13.88 -1.56 -18.93
N ARG A 128 -13.09 -2.08 -19.88
CA ARG A 128 -13.34 -1.89 -21.31
C ARG A 128 -14.57 -2.69 -21.76
N GLY A 129 -15.68 -2.00 -21.97
CA GLY A 129 -16.92 -2.59 -22.50
C GLY A 129 -17.89 -3.10 -21.45
N HIS A 130 -17.59 -2.91 -20.16
CA HIS A 130 -18.52 -3.18 -19.08
C HIS A 130 -18.97 -1.87 -18.42
N PRO A 131 -20.25 -1.75 -18.00
CA PRO A 131 -20.68 -0.61 -17.21
C PRO A 131 -19.86 -0.55 -15.92
N VAL A 132 -19.38 0.65 -15.58
CA VAL A 132 -18.57 0.88 -14.38
C VAL A 132 -19.30 0.28 -13.17
N PRO A 133 -18.68 -0.67 -12.45
CA PRO A 133 -19.31 -1.30 -11.30
C PRO A 133 -19.85 -0.24 -10.33
N GLY A 134 -21.08 -0.39 -9.87
CA GLY A 134 -21.69 0.51 -8.87
C GLY A 134 -20.93 0.56 -7.54
N GLY A 135 -19.95 -0.32 -7.33
CA GLY A 135 -19.12 -0.40 -6.13
C GLY A 135 -18.00 0.64 -6.02
N LEU A 136 -17.65 1.38 -7.08
CA LEU A 136 -16.67 2.47 -6.96
C LEU A 136 -17.31 3.74 -6.40
N SER A 137 -17.06 4.00 -5.11
CA SER A 137 -17.43 5.26 -4.47
C SER A 137 -16.57 6.41 -5.00
N ILE A 138 -17.19 7.35 -5.71
CA ILE A 138 -16.52 8.58 -6.23
C ILE A 138 -15.82 9.33 -5.09
N LYS A 139 -16.51 9.45 -3.95
CA LYS A 139 -15.95 10.08 -2.74
C LYS A 139 -14.75 9.30 -2.22
N GLY A 140 -14.81 7.97 -2.23
CA GLY A 140 -13.70 7.10 -1.85
C GLY A 140 -12.47 7.31 -2.73
N LEU A 141 -12.64 7.26 -4.06
CA LEU A 141 -11.58 7.51 -5.03
C LEU A 141 -10.92 8.88 -4.84
N ALA A 142 -11.74 9.93 -4.67
CA ALA A 142 -11.23 11.29 -4.47
C ALA A 142 -10.41 11.40 -3.18
N ILE A 143 -10.91 10.85 -2.07
CA ILE A 143 -10.19 10.83 -0.79
C ILE A 143 -8.88 10.06 -0.94
N GLN A 144 -8.92 8.86 -1.54
CA GLN A 144 -7.72 8.05 -1.75
C GLN A 144 -6.69 8.79 -2.59
N ALA A 145 -7.08 9.35 -3.75
CA ALA A 145 -6.18 10.11 -4.61
C ALA A 145 -5.45 11.23 -3.85
N VAL A 146 -6.21 12.07 -3.12
CA VAL A 146 -5.64 13.17 -2.35
C VAL A 146 -4.71 12.67 -1.24
N VAL A 147 -5.18 11.71 -0.43
CA VAL A 147 -4.41 11.20 0.70
C VAL A 147 -3.10 10.58 0.22
N PHE A 148 -3.13 9.74 -0.82
CA PHE A 148 -1.96 9.03 -1.31
C PHE A 148 -0.95 9.95 -2.01
N ILE A 149 -1.41 10.96 -2.78
CA ILE A 149 -0.53 11.98 -3.36
C ILE A 149 0.15 12.78 -2.24
N LEU A 150 -0.60 13.27 -1.26
CA LEU A 150 -0.05 14.02 -0.14
C LEU A 150 0.91 13.16 0.69
N MET A 151 0.60 11.87 0.86
CA MET A 151 1.47 10.93 1.54
C MET A 151 2.81 10.79 0.81
N GLY A 152 2.77 10.57 -0.51
CA GLY A 152 3.96 10.46 -1.34
C GLY A 152 4.83 11.72 -1.31
N ILE A 153 4.20 12.90 -1.44
CA ILE A 153 4.90 14.18 -1.35
C ILE A 153 5.49 14.38 0.05
N SER A 154 4.73 14.10 1.11
CA SER A 154 5.20 14.33 2.48
C SER A 154 6.39 13.44 2.83
N TRP A 155 6.52 12.28 2.20
CA TRP A 155 7.59 11.34 2.47
C TRP A 155 8.97 11.87 2.05
N THR A 156 9.03 12.63 0.94
CA THR A 156 10.30 13.23 0.46
C THR A 156 10.89 14.25 1.43
N TRP A 157 10.07 14.83 2.31
CA TRP A 157 10.52 15.76 3.35
C TRP A 157 10.84 15.10 4.69
N ARG A 158 10.39 13.86 4.92
CA ARG A 158 10.59 13.17 6.20
C ARG A 158 11.91 12.43 6.29
N MET A 159 12.42 11.96 5.16
CA MET A 159 13.63 11.17 5.10
C MET A 159 14.56 11.77 4.05
N THR A 160 15.71 12.26 4.49
CA THR A 160 16.72 12.86 3.62
C THR A 160 18.03 12.12 3.80
N ILE A 161 18.51 11.50 2.72
CA ILE A 161 19.88 11.00 2.64
C ILE A 161 20.63 11.95 1.69
N ASN A 162 21.76 12.46 2.15
CA ASN A 162 22.63 13.32 1.34
C ASN A 162 23.56 12.49 0.47
N ASP A 163 23.98 13.04 -0.67
CA ASP A 163 25.02 12.47 -1.54
C ASP A 163 24.74 11.05 -2.09
N VAL A 164 23.47 10.71 -2.31
CA VAL A 164 23.05 9.45 -2.95
C VAL A 164 22.55 9.66 -4.37
N THR A 165 22.70 8.63 -5.21
CA THR A 165 22.05 8.58 -6.53
C THR A 165 20.54 8.43 -6.37
N TRP A 166 19.77 8.74 -7.43
CA TRP A 166 18.31 8.54 -7.40
C TRP A 166 17.91 7.08 -7.17
N VAL A 167 18.70 6.12 -7.67
CA VAL A 167 18.46 4.69 -7.48
C VAL A 167 18.66 4.29 -6.02
N GLU A 168 19.78 4.69 -5.41
CA GLU A 168 20.02 4.45 -3.99
C GLU A 168 18.97 5.13 -3.12
N TRP A 169 18.65 6.40 -3.41
CA TRP A 169 17.58 7.12 -2.72
C TRP A 169 16.27 6.33 -2.79
N TYR A 170 15.89 5.87 -3.97
CA TYR A 170 14.67 5.09 -4.17
C TYR A 170 14.67 3.79 -3.38
N GLU A 171 15.75 3.01 -3.46
CA GLU A 171 15.86 1.68 -2.83
C GLU A 171 15.79 1.74 -1.32
N PHE A 172 16.48 2.72 -0.71
CA PHE A 172 16.55 2.84 0.74
C PHE A 172 15.36 3.60 1.32
N VAL A 173 14.87 4.64 0.64
CA VAL A 173 13.97 5.62 1.26
C VAL A 173 12.79 6.03 0.36
N GLY A 174 13.02 6.14 -0.93
CA GLY A 174 12.11 6.81 -1.87
C GLY A 174 10.98 5.93 -2.38
N TYR A 175 11.10 4.60 -2.31
CA TYR A 175 10.07 3.70 -2.82
C TYR A 175 8.67 3.93 -2.20
N PRO A 176 8.49 4.19 -0.89
CA PRO A 176 7.16 4.45 -0.35
C PRO A 176 6.61 5.78 -0.85
N ALA A 177 7.47 6.77 -1.08
CA ALA A 177 7.07 8.04 -1.67
C ALA A 177 6.51 7.84 -3.07
N VAL A 178 7.26 7.11 -3.90
CA VAL A 178 6.90 6.82 -5.30
C VAL A 178 5.65 5.95 -5.37
N ASP A 179 5.54 4.90 -4.57
CA ASP A 179 4.40 3.98 -4.58
C ASP A 179 3.11 4.68 -4.17
N ASN A 180 3.14 5.44 -3.07
CA ASN A 180 1.96 6.20 -2.63
C ASN A 180 1.58 7.26 -3.69
N PHE A 181 2.56 7.96 -4.26
CA PHE A 181 2.27 8.96 -5.29
C PHE A 181 1.65 8.33 -6.54
N LEU A 182 2.24 7.25 -7.07
CA LEU A 182 1.73 6.52 -8.22
C LEU A 182 0.32 5.99 -7.95
N PHE A 183 0.10 5.37 -6.78
CA PHE A 183 -1.22 4.91 -6.39
C PHE A 183 -2.24 6.06 -6.40
N GLY A 184 -1.90 7.21 -5.81
CA GLY A 184 -2.78 8.37 -5.81
C GLY A 184 -3.09 8.91 -7.21
N VAL A 185 -2.11 8.90 -8.12
CA VAL A 185 -2.31 9.25 -9.54
C VAL A 185 -3.27 8.26 -10.21
N VAL A 186 -3.13 6.96 -9.96
CA VAL A 186 -4.05 5.94 -10.48
C VAL A 186 -5.48 6.20 -10.01
N GLN A 187 -5.68 6.47 -8.71
CA GLN A 187 -7.01 6.78 -8.18
C GLN A 187 -7.59 8.06 -8.80
N ALA A 188 -6.76 9.07 -9.08
CA ALA A 188 -7.18 10.29 -9.77
C ALA A 188 -7.59 10.02 -11.22
N LEU A 189 -6.86 9.16 -11.95
CA LEU A 189 -7.20 8.76 -13.32
C LEU A 189 -8.51 7.95 -13.35
N LEU A 190 -8.70 7.04 -12.40
CA LEU A 190 -9.95 6.29 -12.26
C LEU A 190 -11.12 7.22 -11.93
N LEU A 191 -10.93 8.18 -11.02
CA LEU A 191 -11.94 9.20 -10.73
C LEU A 191 -12.32 9.98 -11.98
N ALA A 192 -11.33 10.48 -12.72
CA ALA A 192 -11.55 11.22 -13.96
C ALA A 192 -12.33 10.37 -14.98
N TYR A 193 -11.92 9.11 -15.17
CA TYR A 193 -12.61 8.15 -16.03
C TYR A 193 -14.07 7.96 -15.63
N VAL A 194 -14.36 7.68 -14.35
CA VAL A 194 -15.72 7.47 -13.86
C VAL A 194 -16.58 8.73 -14.03
N THR A 195 -16.04 9.91 -13.74
CA THR A 195 -16.78 11.18 -13.90
C THR A 195 -17.05 11.51 -15.37
N TRP A 196 -16.09 11.27 -16.27
CA TRP A 196 -16.24 11.56 -17.69
C TRP A 196 -17.21 10.58 -18.36
N TRP A 197 -17.19 9.29 -18.00
CA TRP A 197 -18.09 8.30 -18.59
C TRP A 197 -19.51 8.29 -17.99
N ARG A 198 -19.68 8.74 -16.74
CA ARG A 198 -21.03 8.86 -16.14
C ARG A 198 -21.78 10.14 -16.55
N ALA A 199 -21.08 11.23 -16.84
CA ALA A 199 -21.72 12.52 -17.15
C ALA A 199 -22.65 12.47 -18.41
N PRO A 200 -22.27 11.85 -19.54
CA PRO A 200 -23.13 11.83 -20.73
C PRO A 200 -24.35 10.89 -20.60
N ASN A 201 -24.25 9.84 -19.79
CA ASN A 201 -25.32 8.84 -19.65
C ASN A 201 -26.36 9.22 -18.58
N ALA A 202 -26.03 10.14 -17.66
CA ALA A 202 -26.97 10.64 -16.66
C ALA A 202 -28.01 11.60 -17.28
N GLU A 203 -27.62 12.40 -18.28
CA GLU A 203 -28.53 13.31 -18.98
C GLU A 203 -29.53 12.54 -19.86
N GLY A 204 -29.12 11.44 -20.50
CA GLY A 204 -30.03 10.57 -21.24
C GLY A 204 -31.01 9.79 -20.35
N ALA A 205 -30.56 9.30 -19.20
CA ALA A 205 -31.41 8.55 -18.26
C ALA A 205 -32.35 9.44 -17.43
N ALA A 206 -31.92 10.65 -17.07
CA ALA A 206 -32.75 11.62 -16.35
C ALA A 206 -33.89 12.18 -17.23
N GLN A 207 -33.74 12.12 -18.56
CA GLN A 207 -34.79 12.52 -19.50
C GLN A 207 -35.83 11.42 -19.73
N GLU A 208 -35.47 10.14 -19.57
CA GLU A 208 -36.41 9.01 -19.74
C GLU A 208 -37.21 8.68 -18.48
N HIS A 209 -36.68 8.86 -17.26
CA HIS A 209 -37.40 8.51 -16.03
C HIS A 209 -37.35 9.65 -14.99
N GLY A 210 -38.42 10.44 -14.95
CA GLY A 210 -38.73 11.35 -13.86
C GLY A 210 -39.07 10.63 -12.56
N ALA A 211 -38.08 9.98 -11.92
CA ALA A 211 -38.22 9.37 -10.61
C ALA A 211 -37.11 9.87 -9.66
N PRO A 212 -37.47 10.42 -8.49
CA PRO A 212 -36.50 10.91 -7.52
C PRO A 212 -35.93 9.76 -6.69
N GLY A 213 -34.63 9.85 -6.40
CA GLY A 213 -34.07 9.41 -5.13
C GLY A 213 -33.58 7.96 -5.06
N GLU A 214 -32.26 7.84 -4.96
CA GLU A 214 -31.48 6.73 -4.43
C GLU A 214 -32.22 5.88 -3.38
N THR A 215 -32.42 4.58 -3.67
CA THR A 215 -32.28 3.44 -2.73
C THR A 215 -32.98 2.21 -3.32
N SER A 216 -32.21 1.28 -3.92
CA SER A 216 -32.68 -0.10 -4.07
C SER A 216 -31.60 -1.04 -3.55
N PRO A 217 -31.88 -1.81 -2.48
CA PRO A 217 -30.93 -2.75 -1.91
C PRO A 217 -30.75 -3.94 -2.86
N LEU A 218 -29.49 -4.26 -3.15
CA LEU A 218 -29.12 -5.53 -3.78
C LEU A 218 -29.22 -6.64 -2.71
N LEU A 219 -30.40 -7.23 -2.56
CA LEU A 219 -30.55 -8.52 -1.88
C LEU A 219 -31.13 -9.54 -2.87
N PRO A 220 -30.46 -10.68 -3.10
CA PRO A 220 -31.04 -11.80 -3.82
C PRO A 220 -31.99 -12.60 -2.92
N ASN A 221 -33.08 -13.09 -3.52
CA ASN A 221 -33.95 -14.12 -2.94
C ASN A 221 -33.22 -15.45 -2.78
#